data_AF-E8LIC6-F1
#
_entry.id   AF-E8LIC6-F1
#
_cell.length_a   1.000
_cell.length_b   1.000
_cell.length_c   1.000
_cell.angle_alpha   90.00
_cell.angle_beta   90.00
_cell.angle_gamma   90.00
#
_symmetry.space_group_name_H-M   'P 1'
#
loop_
_entity.id
_entity.type
_entity.pdbx_description
1 polymer ?
#
loop_
_entity_poly.entity_id
_entity_poly.type
_entity_poly.pdbx_seq_one_letter_code
_entity_poly.pdbx_strand_id
1 'polypeptide(L)'
;DGRMHVHSLEAWQGKLFILFLALILRKELHKRLKPLLSKTHHTFHRSVTVLKDIKMIRNQDRWVCRKALTAEQKSLLNAALPFDMKELRSV
;
A
#
# COMPACT_ATOMS: atom_id res chain seq x y z
N ASP A 1 -9.48 7.02 -40.18
CA ASP A 1 -9.13 5.74 -39.52
C ASP A 1 -9.57 5.70 -38.06
N GLY A 2 -10.85 5.40 -37.83
CA GLY A 2 -11.40 5.20 -36.48
C GLY A 2 -11.13 3.78 -36.00
N ARG A 3 -10.06 3.56 -35.22
CA ARG A 3 -9.84 2.29 -34.54
C ARG A 3 -10.83 2.16 -33.38
N MET A 4 -11.88 1.39 -33.59
CA MET A 4 -12.78 0.96 -32.53
C MET A 4 -11.99 -0.02 -31.63
N HIS A 5 -11.49 0.46 -30.49
CA HIS A 5 -10.85 -0.40 -29.49
C HIS A 5 -11.92 -1.28 -28.83
N VAL A 6 -12.23 -2.41 -29.45
CA VAL A 6 -12.99 -3.47 -28.79
C VAL A 6 -12.09 -3.99 -27.66
N HIS A 7 -12.44 -3.71 -26.41
CA HIS A 7 -11.81 -4.37 -25.29
C HIS A 7 -12.05 -5.87 -25.46
N SER A 8 -10.98 -6.62 -25.76
CA SER A 8 -11.10 -8.07 -25.87
C SER A 8 -11.61 -8.64 -24.55
N LEU A 9 -12.32 -9.76 -24.61
CA LEU A 9 -12.82 -10.43 -23.41
C LEU A 9 -11.67 -10.73 -22.44
N GLU A 10 -10.48 -11.05 -22.96
CA GLU A 10 -9.29 -11.26 -22.13
C GLU A 10 -8.87 -9.98 -21.38
N ALA A 11 -8.92 -8.82 -22.03
CA ALA A 11 -8.60 -7.54 -21.37
C ALA A 11 -9.59 -7.22 -20.24
N TRP A 12 -10.87 -7.58 -20.40
CA TRP A 12 -11.87 -7.43 -19.35
C TRP A 12 -11.65 -8.41 -18.19
N GLN A 13 -11.40 -9.68 -18.49
CA GLN A 13 -11.07 -10.69 -17.48
C GLN A 13 -9.81 -10.33 -16.68
N GLY A 14 -8.77 -9.81 -17.35
CA GLY A 14 -7.56 -9.31 -16.70
C GLY A 14 -7.83 -8.15 -15.74
N LYS A 15 -8.65 -7.17 -16.16
CA LYS A 15 -9.06 -6.06 -15.28
C LYS A 15 -9.84 -6.54 -14.06
N LEU A 16 -10.76 -7.49 -14.26
CA LEU A 16 -11.53 -8.09 -13.16
C LEU A 16 -10.63 -8.83 -12.17
N PHE A 17 -9.65 -9.58 -12.66
CA PHE A 17 -8.71 -10.29 -11.83
C PHE A 17 -7.88 -9.32 -10.96
N ILE A 18 -7.37 -8.23 -11.54
CA ILE A 18 -6.65 -7.19 -10.80
C ILE A 18 -7.56 -6.51 -9.76
N LEU A 19 -8.81 -6.20 -10.12
CA LEU A 19 -9.80 -5.64 -9.19
C LEU A 19 -10.06 -6.58 -8.00
N PHE A 20 -10.21 -7.88 -8.28
CA PHE A 20 -10.42 -8.89 -7.26
C PHE A 20 -9.25 -8.96 -6.27
N LEU A 21 -8.00 -8.99 -6.77
CA LEU A 21 -6.82 -8.95 -5.92
C LEU A 21 -6.74 -7.65 -5.12
N ALA A 22 -7.04 -6.51 -5.74
CA ALA A 22 -7.05 -5.21 -5.06
C ALA A 22 -8.07 -5.17 -3.91
N LEU A 23 -9.25 -5.79 -4.09
CA LEU A 23 -10.27 -5.89 -3.04
C LEU A 23 -9.80 -6.77 -1.87
N ILE A 24 -9.13 -7.89 -2.13
CA ILE A 24 -8.56 -8.75 -1.10
C ILE A 24 -7.50 -7.99 -0.30
N LEU A 25 -6.53 -7.37 -1.00
CA LEU A 25 -5.45 -6.60 -0.37
C LEU A 25 -6.02 -5.43 0.45
N ARG A 26 -7.01 -4.71 -0.08
CA ARG A 26 -7.68 -3.62 0.65
C ARG A 26 -8.38 -4.12 1.90
N LYS A 27 -9.11 -5.24 1.81
CA LYS A 27 -9.83 -5.82 2.96
C LYS A 27 -8.86 -6.25 4.06
N GLU A 28 -7.77 -6.90 3.69
CA GLU A 28 -6.75 -7.35 4.63
C GLU A 28 -6.02 -6.17 5.28
N LEU A 29 -5.62 -5.16 4.49
CA LEU A 29 -5.02 -3.93 5.03
C LEU A 29 -5.97 -3.21 5.99
N HIS A 30 -7.26 -3.11 5.64
CA HIS A 30 -8.25 -2.48 6.50
C HIS A 30 -8.42 -3.25 7.82
N LYS A 31 -8.48 -4.59 7.77
CA LYS A 31 -8.54 -5.44 8.96
C LYS A 31 -7.36 -5.18 9.90
N ARG A 32 -6.15 -5.05 9.35
CA ARG A 32 -4.91 -4.80 10.11
C ARG A 32 -4.84 -3.40 10.71
N LEU A 33 -5.27 -2.39 9.96
CA LEU A 33 -5.26 -1.01 10.43
C LEU A 33 -6.40 -0.71 11.43
N LYS A 34 -7.53 -1.43 11.37
CA LYS A 34 -8.72 -1.19 12.20
C LYS A 34 -8.43 -0.93 13.69
N PRO A 35 -7.57 -1.71 14.39
CA PRO A 35 -7.27 -1.48 15.81
C PRO A 35 -6.52 -0.18 16.11
N LEU A 36 -5.74 0.31 15.15
CA LEU A 36 -5.04 1.59 15.25
C LEU A 36 -5.99 2.75 14.92
N LEU A 37 -6.80 2.61 13.85
CA LEU A 37 -7.77 3.62 13.44
C LEU A 37 -8.81 3.92 14.53
N SER A 38 -9.23 2.90 15.28
CA SER A 38 -10.14 3.08 16.42
C SER A 38 -9.55 3.91 17.56
N LYS A 39 -8.22 4.04 17.64
CA LYS A 39 -7.52 4.80 18.69
C LYS A 39 -7.15 6.21 18.26
N THR A 40 -6.85 6.42 16.98
CA THR A 40 -6.27 7.68 16.47
C THR A 40 -7.27 8.57 15.73
N HIS A 41 -8.55 8.21 15.67
CA HIS A 41 -9.59 8.88 14.86
C HIS A 41 -9.22 9.06 13.37
N HIS A 42 -8.29 8.25 12.85
CA HIS A 42 -7.91 8.30 11.44
C HIS A 42 -8.90 7.52 10.58
N THR A 43 -9.17 8.03 9.38
CA THR A 43 -9.89 7.27 8.36
C THR A 43 -8.93 6.32 7.66
N PHE A 44 -9.44 5.18 7.21
CA PHE A 44 -8.66 4.25 6.39
C PHE A 44 -8.06 4.95 5.16
N HIS A 45 -8.81 5.85 4.53
CA HIS A 45 -8.33 6.61 3.37
C HIS A 45 -7.11 7.48 3.71
N ARG A 46 -7.15 8.24 4.82
CA ARG A 46 -6.02 9.04 5.27
C ARG A 46 -4.79 8.17 5.53
N SER A 47 -4.97 7.04 6.20
CA SER A 47 -3.87 6.11 6.50
C SER A 47 -3.22 5.54 5.24
N VAL A 48 -4.02 5.20 4.22
CA VAL A 48 -3.50 4.78 2.91
C VAL A 48 -2.72 5.91 2.24
N THR A 49 -3.18 7.16 2.31
CA THR A 49 -2.46 8.32 1.77
C THR A 49 -1.10 8.50 2.44
N VAL A 50 -1.04 8.40 3.78
CA VAL A 50 0.22 8.51 4.53
C VAL A 50 1.21 7.40 4.17
N LEU A 51 0.72 6.16 4.01
CA LEU A 51 1.54 5.02 3.59
C LEU A 51 2.05 5.19 2.14
N LYS A 52 1.22 5.71 1.23
CA LYS A 52 1.58 5.96 -0.18
C LYS A 52 2.67 7.03 -0.34
N ASP A 53 2.77 7.94 0.63
CA ASP A 53 3.77 9.00 0.64
C ASP A 53 5.18 8.51 0.97
N ILE A 54 5.31 7.28 1.47
CA ILE A 54 6.61 6.68 1.77
C ILE A 54 7.35 6.37 0.47
N LYS A 55 8.47 7.06 0.26
CA LYS A 55 9.34 6.85 -0.90
C LYS A 55 10.47 5.90 -0.53
N MET A 56 10.56 4.78 -1.23
CA MET A 56 11.64 3.83 -1.11
C MET A 56 12.57 3.94 -2.31
N ILE A 57 13.87 3.78 -2.08
CA ILE A 57 14.89 3.66 -3.12
C ILE A 57 15.60 2.33 -2.96
N ARG A 58 16.06 1.75 -4.06
CA ARG A 58 16.91 0.57 -4.03
C ARG A 58 18.36 1.03 -3.85
N ASN A 59 18.98 0.60 -2.78
CA ASN A 59 20.40 0.82 -2.52
C ASN A 59 21.08 -0.55 -2.51
N GLN A 60 21.91 -0.81 -3.52
CA GLN A 60 22.50 -2.13 -3.79
C GLN A 60 21.38 -3.20 -3.87
N ASP A 61 21.30 -4.08 -2.87
CA ASP A 61 20.32 -5.18 -2.80
C ASP A 61 19.21 -4.98 -1.77
N ARG A 62 19.10 -3.79 -1.18
CA ARG A 62 18.07 -3.50 -0.18
C ARG A 62 17.19 -2.31 -0.55
N TRP A 63 15.93 -2.40 -0.15
CA TRP A 63 15.01 -1.29 -0.19
C TRP A 63 15.15 -0.45 1.07
N VAL A 64 15.41 0.84 0.89
CA VAL A 64 15.63 1.79 1.98
C VAL A 64 14.73 3.00 1.80
N CYS A 65 14.27 3.59 2.91
CA CYS A 65 13.45 4.80 2.83
C CYS A 65 14.33 5.98 2.39
N ARG A 66 13.86 6.75 1.40
CA ARG A 66 14.54 7.96 0.90
C ARG A 66 14.65 9.06 1.96
N LYS A 67 13.69 9.09 2.89
CA LYS A 67 13.63 10.01 4.02
C LYS A 67 13.34 9.22 5.29
N ALA A 68 13.72 9.77 6.44
CA ALA A 68 13.31 9.23 7.73
C ALA A 68 11.77 9.21 7.82
N LEU A 69 11.24 8.08 8.31
CA LEU A 69 9.80 7.92 8.51
C LEU A 69 9.32 8.75 9.70
N THR A 70 8.18 9.42 9.54
CA THR A 70 7.50 10.10 10.65
C THR A 70 6.97 9.09 11.68
N ALA A 71 6.65 9.56 12.89
CA ALA A 71 6.04 8.71 13.91
C ALA A 71 4.71 8.09 13.44
N GLU A 72 3.89 8.86 12.71
CA GLU A 72 2.63 8.40 12.10
C GLU A 72 2.90 7.29 11.07
N GLN A 73 3.88 7.49 10.16
CA GLN A 73 4.26 6.49 9.16
C GLN A 73 4.77 5.19 9.80
N LYS A 74 5.61 5.27 10.83
CA LYS A 74 6.10 4.10 11.56
C LYS A 74 4.97 3.34 12.24
N SER A 75 4.07 4.05 12.92
CA SER A 75 2.91 3.47 13.58
C SER A 75 1.99 2.74 12.59
N LEU A 76 1.72 3.37 11.45
CA LEU A 76 0.92 2.78 10.38
C LEU A 76 1.60 1.56 9.75
N LEU A 77 2.91 1.61 9.51
CA LEU A 77 3.66 0.46 8.96
C LEU A 77 3.64 -0.73 9.91
N ASN A 78 3.94 -0.49 11.19
CA ASN A 78 3.92 -1.53 12.23
C ASN A 78 2.54 -2.21 12.35
N ALA A 79 1.47 -1.44 12.19
CA ALA A 79 0.13 -2.00 12.21
C ALA A 79 -0.22 -2.74 10.91
N ALA A 80 0.23 -2.23 9.76
CA ALA A 80 -0.12 -2.76 8.44
C ALA A 80 0.64 -4.05 8.10
N LEU A 81 1.87 -4.22 8.58
CA LEU A 81 2.80 -5.21 8.07
C LEU A 81 3.32 -6.12 9.20
N PRO A 82 3.43 -7.44 8.96
CA PRO A 82 3.91 -8.39 9.96
C PRO A 82 5.45 -8.44 10.08
N PHE A 83 6.19 -7.52 9.46
CA PHE A 83 7.66 -7.54 9.47
C PHE A 83 8.25 -6.61 10.53
N ASP A 84 9.43 -6.97 11.05
CA ASP A 84 10.18 -6.15 11.99
C ASP A 84 10.79 -4.94 11.26
N MET A 85 10.38 -3.73 11.63
CA MET A 85 10.89 -2.47 11.08
C MET A 85 12.41 -2.29 11.21
N LYS A 86 13.09 -3.11 12.03
CA LYS A 86 14.57 -3.15 12.11
C LYS A 86 15.26 -3.44 10.78
N GLU A 87 14.55 -4.05 9.82
CA GLU A 87 15.08 -4.28 8.47
C GLU A 87 15.06 -3.03 7.58
N LEU A 88 14.21 -2.05 7.89
CA LEU A 88 14.10 -0.77 7.18
C LEU A 88 15.03 0.27 7.80
N ARG A 89 16.30 0.27 7.39
CA ARG A 89 17.23 1.36 7.72
C ARG A 89 17.06 2.52 6.75
N SER A 90 17.02 3.75 7.26
CA SER A 90 17.13 4.96 6.43
C SER A 90 18.55 5.08 5.89
N VAL A 91 18.69 5.60 4.66
CA VAL A 91 19.98 6.05 4.14
C VAL A 91 20.46 7.26 4.94
#